data_AF-A0A2V6RPC2-F1
#
_entry.id   AF-A0A2V6RPC2-F1
#
_cell.length_a   1.000
_cell.length_b   1.000
_cell.length_c   1.000
_cell.angle_alpha   90.00
_cell.angle_beta   90.00
_cell.angle_gamma   90.00
#
_symmetry.space_group_name_H-M   'P 1'
#
loop_
_entity.id
_entity.type
_entity.pdbx_description
1 polymer ?
#
loop_
_entity_poly.entity_id
_entity_poly.type
_entity_poly.pdbx_seq_one_letter_code
_entity_poly.pdbx_strand_id
1 'polypeptide(L)'
;METFGRGMLNLVLSPLMIAAGLAQGLAFLPYTLGMGLGELNKVLLQANAVSLDDSYKATFGVSVADQHVDQKTGDVYGQEGLYGRFKPEAIFEANRAFQRLLVSQGMKEDQARNYTLTGNYRYAWSRGHILLAVVYRHPGPQPFRAAAKQTGIVTTFRPDQRGWYEPYERDASGQAIDEVIDWAAMEYAVLRQDKLVATLMVLAAEAVKSGKRAPDYWPTERRWQAGETAAILQESADKVKRALPS
;
A
#
# COMPACT_ATOMS: atom_id res chain seq x y z
N MET A 1 8.54 -15.95 20.47
CA MET A 1 7.78 -14.95 19.70
C MET A 1 8.70 -13.77 19.48
N GLU A 2 9.64 -13.90 18.53
CA GLU A 2 10.57 -12.82 18.19
C GLU A 2 9.82 -11.88 17.25
N THR A 3 9.48 -10.69 17.75
CA THR A 3 8.88 -9.61 16.97
C THR A 3 9.83 -9.24 15.84
N PHE A 4 9.45 -9.54 14.60
CA PHE A 4 10.11 -9.13 13.35
C PHE A 4 10.46 -7.63 13.34
N GLY A 5 9.67 -6.81 14.05
CA GLY A 5 9.93 -5.38 14.26
C GLY A 5 11.21 -5.03 15.02
N ARG A 6 11.72 -5.87 15.93
CA ARG A 6 12.93 -5.54 16.72
C ARG A 6 14.23 -5.60 15.91
N GLY A 7 14.32 -6.48 14.91
CA GLY A 7 15.51 -6.58 14.06
C GLY A 7 15.63 -5.46 13.02
N MET A 8 14.50 -4.85 12.63
CA MET A 8 14.46 -3.80 11.61
C MET A 8 14.53 -2.37 12.18
N LEU A 9 14.29 -2.19 13.49
CA LEU A 9 14.27 -0.88 14.15
C LEU A 9 15.62 -0.14 14.16
N ASN A 10 16.73 -0.82 13.85
CA ASN A 10 18.09 -0.25 13.88
C ASN A 10 18.82 -0.32 12.52
N LEU A 11 18.11 -0.60 11.42
CA LEU A 11 18.76 -0.58 10.09
C LEU A 11 19.01 0.87 9.65
N VAL A 12 20.26 1.29 9.67
CA VAL A 12 20.70 2.50 8.96
C VAL A 12 20.89 2.11 7.49
N LEU A 13 19.94 2.49 6.64
CA LEU A 13 19.99 2.17 5.22
C LEU A 13 20.91 3.16 4.49
N SER A 14 21.84 2.64 3.68
CA SER A 14 22.62 3.49 2.76
C SER A 14 21.72 4.03 1.65
N PRO A 15 22.08 5.13 0.97
CA PRO A 15 21.32 5.64 -0.17
C PRO A 15 21.06 4.60 -1.27
N LEU A 16 22.05 3.73 -1.54
CA LEU A 16 21.92 2.64 -2.50
C LEU A 16 20.91 1.58 -2.05
N MET A 17 20.95 1.20 -0.77
CA MET A 17 19.96 0.30 -0.18
C MET A 17 18.54 0.87 -0.28
N ILE A 18 18.39 2.18 -0.13
CA ILE A 18 17.06 2.80 -0.20
C ILE A 18 16.57 2.84 -1.64
N ALA A 19 17.42 3.19 -2.62
CA ALA A 19 17.06 3.10 -4.03
C ALA A 19 16.66 1.67 -4.43
N ALA A 20 17.42 0.67 -3.99
CA ALA A 20 17.09 -0.74 -4.21
C ALA A 20 15.78 -1.16 -3.52
N GLY A 21 15.55 -0.64 -2.31
CA GLY A 21 14.31 -0.82 -1.55
C GLY A 21 13.10 -0.22 -2.26
N LEU A 22 13.19 1.03 -2.72
CA LEU A 22 12.12 1.71 -3.46
C LEU A 22 11.71 0.91 -4.71
N ALA A 23 12.67 0.28 -5.42
CA ALA A 23 12.38 -0.59 -6.55
C ALA A 23 11.55 -1.84 -6.16
N GLN A 24 11.59 -2.28 -4.91
CA GLN A 24 10.74 -3.37 -4.40
C GLN A 24 9.31 -2.91 -4.09
N GLY A 25 9.04 -1.61 -4.12
CA GLY A 25 7.72 -1.03 -3.95
C GLY A 25 7.13 -1.29 -2.56
N LEU A 26 5.88 -1.73 -2.48
CA LEU A 26 5.14 -1.84 -1.21
C LEU A 26 5.87 -2.69 -0.15
N ALA A 27 6.64 -3.69 -0.60
CA ALA A 27 7.36 -4.60 0.29
C ALA A 27 8.44 -3.89 1.12
N PHE A 28 8.93 -2.74 0.67
CA PHE A 28 9.93 -1.93 1.36
C PHE A 28 9.36 -1.14 2.56
N LEU A 29 8.04 -0.97 2.63
CA LEU A 29 7.41 -0.13 3.65
C LEU A 29 7.86 -0.45 5.10
N PRO A 30 7.93 -1.71 5.56
CA PRO A 30 8.34 -2.03 6.93
C PRO A 30 9.77 -1.59 7.27
N TYR A 31 10.66 -1.47 6.28
CA TYR A 31 12.04 -1.05 6.45
C TYR A 31 12.19 0.46 6.70
N THR A 32 11.13 1.23 6.41
CA THR A 32 11.10 2.68 6.65
C THR A 32 10.65 3.06 8.06
N LEU A 33 10.24 2.08 8.89
CA LEU A 33 9.64 2.31 10.19
C LEU A 33 10.55 3.07 11.16
N GLY A 34 11.86 2.76 11.13
CA GLY A 34 12.87 3.40 11.98
C GLY A 34 13.34 4.79 11.50
N MET A 35 13.04 5.18 10.26
CA MET A 35 13.52 6.43 9.68
C MET A 35 12.67 7.63 10.12
N GLY A 36 13.30 8.78 10.40
CA GLY A 36 12.58 10.04 10.64
C GLY A 36 11.98 10.62 9.35
N LEU A 37 10.99 11.52 9.46
CA LEU A 37 10.35 12.12 8.28
C LEU A 37 11.33 12.86 7.36
N GLY A 38 12.20 13.69 7.95
CA GLY A 38 13.17 14.47 7.19
C GLY A 38 14.17 13.59 6.45
N GLU A 39 14.63 12.51 7.09
CA GLU A 39 15.53 11.53 6.47
C GLU A 39 14.85 10.80 5.31
N LEU A 40 13.63 10.29 5.54
CA LEU A 40 12.88 9.57 4.53
C LEU A 40 12.55 10.46 3.32
N ASN A 41 12.09 11.68 3.56
CA ASN A 41 11.79 12.63 2.48
C ASN A 41 13.05 13.02 1.69
N LYS A 42 14.17 13.27 2.38
CA LYS A 42 15.46 13.56 1.73
C LYS A 42 15.86 12.43 0.79
N VAL A 43 15.70 11.19 1.23
CA VAL A 43 16.08 10.03 0.42
C VAL A 43 15.16 9.85 -0.78
N LEU A 44 13.85 10.03 -0.62
CA LEU A 44 12.89 9.99 -1.74
C LEU A 44 13.25 11.04 -2.80
N LEU A 45 13.58 12.26 -2.38
CA LEU A 45 14.03 13.32 -3.28
C LEU A 45 15.36 12.98 -3.99
N GLN A 46 16.32 12.39 -3.28
CA GLN A 46 17.58 11.93 -3.88
C GLN A 46 17.39 10.81 -4.91
N ALA A 47 16.38 9.97 -4.72
CA ALA A 47 15.99 8.93 -5.67
C ALA A 47 15.11 9.44 -6.83
N ASN A 48 14.82 10.74 -6.89
CA ASN A 48 13.89 11.35 -7.84
C ASN A 48 12.49 10.70 -7.82
N ALA A 49 12.07 10.23 -6.63
CA ALA A 49 10.75 9.66 -6.38
C ALA A 49 9.74 10.75 -5.98
N VAL A 50 8.45 10.40 -5.95
CA VAL A 50 7.41 11.24 -5.36
C VAL A 50 7.83 11.65 -3.94
N SER A 51 7.77 12.95 -3.65
CA SER A 51 8.18 13.46 -2.35
C SER A 51 7.18 13.04 -1.26
N LEU A 52 7.68 12.93 -0.03
CA LEU A 52 6.80 12.68 1.11
C LEU A 52 5.88 13.90 1.37
N ASP A 53 6.34 15.11 1.04
CA ASP A 53 5.54 16.33 1.14
C ASP A 53 4.31 16.31 0.22
N ASP A 54 4.47 15.87 -1.04
CA ASP A 54 3.33 15.70 -1.95
C ASP A 54 2.35 14.64 -1.44
N SER A 55 2.88 13.55 -0.89
CA SER A 55 2.07 12.51 -0.28
C SER A 55 1.30 12.99 0.96
N TYR A 56 1.92 13.79 1.83
CA TYR A 56 1.24 14.40 2.98
C TYR A 56 0.16 15.38 2.55
N LYS A 57 0.41 16.21 1.54
CA LYS A 57 -0.62 17.12 0.99
C LYS A 57 -1.79 16.33 0.41
N ALA A 58 -1.52 15.24 -0.31
CA ALA A 58 -2.57 14.41 -0.89
C ALA A 58 -3.39 13.65 0.17
N THR A 59 -2.72 13.18 1.23
CA THR A 59 -3.29 12.29 2.25
C THR A 59 -3.94 13.04 3.40
N PHE A 60 -3.28 14.07 3.92
CA PHE A 60 -3.65 14.80 5.13
C PHE A 60 -3.97 16.29 4.89
N GLY A 61 -3.72 16.79 3.67
CA GLY A 61 -3.97 18.18 3.32
C GLY A 61 -2.97 19.17 3.92
N VAL A 62 -1.86 18.69 4.49
CA VAL A 62 -0.81 19.51 5.14
C VAL A 62 0.56 19.21 4.54
N SER A 63 1.52 20.12 4.71
CA SER A 63 2.92 19.88 4.35
C SER A 63 3.61 19.05 5.43
N VAL A 64 4.65 18.29 5.07
CA VAL A 64 5.54 17.63 6.04
C VAL A 64 6.21 18.64 6.99
N ALA A 65 6.40 19.89 6.55
CA ALA A 65 6.99 20.95 7.35
C ALA A 65 5.98 21.72 8.22
N ASP A 66 4.70 21.32 8.21
CA ASP A 66 3.67 21.95 9.03
C ASP A 66 3.98 21.75 10.54
N GLN A 67 3.74 22.78 11.34
CA GLN A 67 4.00 22.75 12.79
C GLN A 67 3.18 21.70 13.55
N HIS A 68 2.07 21.24 12.97
CA HIS A 68 1.24 20.18 13.54
C HIS A 68 1.72 18.78 13.16
N VAL A 69 2.80 18.64 12.39
CA VAL A 69 3.37 17.33 12.03
C VAL A 69 4.54 17.01 12.95
N ASP A 70 4.40 15.91 13.71
CA ASP A 70 5.50 15.39 14.52
C ASP A 70 6.63 14.89 13.63
N GLN A 71 7.80 15.53 13.63
CA GLN A 71 8.89 15.17 12.71
C GLN A 71 9.50 13.78 12.96
N LYS A 72 9.28 13.20 14.15
CA LYS A 72 9.79 11.89 14.53
C LYS A 72 8.82 10.78 14.17
N THR A 73 7.54 10.93 14.54
CA THR A 73 6.52 9.89 14.29
C THR A 73 5.83 10.08 12.94
N GLY A 74 5.71 11.32 12.50
CA GLY A 74 4.95 11.79 11.34
C GLY A 74 3.45 11.88 11.56
N ASP A 75 3.00 11.80 12.80
CA ASP A 75 1.59 11.97 13.12
C ASP A 75 1.18 13.44 12.96
N VAL A 76 -0.01 13.67 12.41
CA VAL A 76 -0.59 14.99 12.27
C VAL A 76 -1.48 15.31 13.48
N TYR A 77 -1.03 16.22 14.35
CA TYR A 77 -1.77 16.62 15.54
C TYR A 77 -3.12 17.25 15.18
N GLY A 78 -4.17 16.83 15.88
CA GLY A 78 -5.53 17.34 15.68
C GLY A 78 -6.24 16.82 14.43
N GLN A 79 -5.58 16.00 13.62
CA GLN A 79 -6.22 15.18 12.60
C GLN A 79 -6.21 13.71 13.05
N GLU A 80 -7.34 13.02 12.91
CA GLU A 80 -7.32 11.57 13.03
C GLU A 80 -6.79 11.00 11.72
N GLY A 81 -5.53 10.54 11.69
CA GLY A 81 -5.00 9.72 10.62
C GLY A 81 -5.96 8.58 10.23
N LEU A 82 -6.37 8.55 8.96
CA LEU A 82 -7.59 7.84 8.52
C LEU A 82 -7.35 6.39 8.08
N TYR A 83 -6.16 6.05 7.58
CA TYR A 83 -5.86 4.68 7.13
C TYR A 83 -5.24 3.83 8.26
N GLY A 84 -5.60 2.55 8.36
CA GLY A 84 -4.99 1.61 9.33
C GLY A 84 -5.53 1.64 10.77
N ARG A 85 -6.47 2.54 11.10
CA ARG A 85 -7.16 2.56 12.41
C ARG A 85 -8.35 1.59 12.52
N PHE A 86 -8.39 0.56 11.69
CA PHE A 86 -9.52 -0.39 11.58
C PHE A 86 -10.90 0.23 11.30
N LYS A 87 -10.96 1.45 10.77
CA LYS A 87 -12.22 2.06 10.31
C LYS A 87 -12.55 1.55 8.90
N PRO A 88 -13.77 1.10 8.61
CA PRO A 88 -14.17 0.75 7.24
C PRO A 88 -13.91 1.88 6.24
N GLU A 89 -14.01 3.13 6.71
CA GLU A 89 -13.86 4.33 5.88
C GLU A 89 -12.43 4.58 5.41
N ALA A 90 -11.47 4.02 6.16
CA ALA A 90 -10.03 4.13 5.92
C ALA A 90 -9.65 3.85 4.47
N ILE A 91 -10.18 2.77 3.88
CA ILE A 91 -9.79 2.34 2.54
C ILE A 91 -10.32 3.29 1.46
N PHE A 92 -11.49 3.92 1.66
CA PHE A 92 -12.01 4.92 0.73
C PHE A 92 -11.13 6.18 0.75
N GLU A 93 -10.76 6.65 1.94
CA GLU A 93 -9.89 7.82 2.11
C GLU A 93 -8.49 7.60 1.54
N ALA A 94 -7.90 6.44 1.83
CA ALA A 94 -6.61 6.04 1.29
C ALA A 94 -6.63 6.03 -0.25
N ASN A 95 -7.70 5.52 -0.86
CA ASN A 95 -7.84 5.54 -2.32
C ASN A 95 -8.04 6.95 -2.88
N ARG A 96 -8.81 7.80 -2.21
CA ARG A 96 -8.93 9.21 -2.62
C ARG A 96 -7.57 9.91 -2.56
N ALA A 97 -6.83 9.73 -1.48
CA ALA A 97 -5.48 10.27 -1.32
C ALA A 97 -4.53 9.77 -2.41
N PHE A 98 -4.52 8.46 -2.64
CA PHE A 98 -3.69 7.83 -3.67
C PHE A 98 -3.98 8.38 -5.07
N GLN A 99 -5.26 8.49 -5.44
CA GLN A 99 -5.67 9.00 -6.75
C GLN A 99 -5.36 10.48 -6.90
N ARG A 100 -5.55 11.31 -5.85
CA ARG A 100 -5.11 12.71 -5.83
C ARG A 100 -3.59 12.82 -6.02
N LEU A 101 -2.82 11.96 -5.38
CA LEU A 101 -1.37 11.93 -5.53
C LEU A 101 -0.99 11.61 -6.98
N LEU A 102 -1.58 10.60 -7.61
CA LEU A 102 -1.34 10.31 -9.03
C LEU A 102 -1.65 11.51 -9.93
N VAL A 103 -2.75 12.22 -9.67
CA VAL A 103 -3.12 13.44 -10.40
C VAL A 103 -2.11 14.56 -10.18
N SER A 104 -1.64 14.77 -8.95
CA SER A 104 -0.62 15.78 -8.66
C SER A 104 0.73 15.46 -9.33
N GLN A 105 0.98 14.19 -9.63
CA GLN A 105 2.13 13.72 -10.42
C GLN A 105 1.90 13.77 -11.93
N GLY A 106 0.81 14.38 -12.40
CA GLY A 106 0.53 14.65 -13.82
C GLY A 106 -0.34 13.60 -14.52
N MET A 107 -0.87 12.60 -13.80
CA MET A 107 -1.86 11.68 -14.37
C MET A 107 -3.21 12.38 -14.57
N LYS A 108 -3.93 12.06 -15.65
CA LYS A 108 -5.29 12.57 -15.84
C LYS A 108 -6.23 11.96 -14.80
N GLU A 109 -7.23 12.72 -14.36
CA GLU A 109 -8.14 12.30 -13.28
C GLU A 109 -8.94 11.04 -13.64
N ASP A 110 -9.38 10.91 -14.89
CA ASP A 110 -10.09 9.73 -15.40
C ASP A 110 -9.21 8.47 -15.36
N GLN A 111 -7.93 8.61 -15.71
CA GLN A 111 -6.96 7.52 -15.63
C GLN A 111 -6.61 7.15 -14.19
N ALA A 112 -6.43 8.14 -13.31
CA ALA A 112 -6.11 7.92 -11.90
C ALA A 112 -7.18 7.09 -11.18
N ARG A 113 -8.46 7.27 -11.53
CA ARG A 113 -9.60 6.52 -10.97
C ARG A 113 -9.57 5.02 -11.27
N ASN A 114 -8.77 4.57 -12.24
CA ASN A 114 -8.57 3.14 -12.51
C ASN A 114 -7.56 2.51 -11.56
N TYR A 115 -6.70 3.30 -10.92
CA TYR A 115 -5.76 2.79 -9.92
C TYR A 115 -6.41 2.73 -8.55
N THR A 116 -6.32 1.56 -7.93
CA THR A 116 -6.94 1.28 -6.62
C THR A 116 -5.92 0.62 -5.70
N LEU A 117 -5.77 1.15 -4.49
CA LEU A 117 -5.15 0.45 -3.37
C LEU A 117 -6.19 -0.51 -2.78
N THR A 118 -5.88 -1.80 -2.83
CA THR A 118 -6.73 -2.89 -2.35
C THR A 118 -6.11 -3.58 -1.15
N GLY A 119 -6.96 -4.23 -0.35
CA GLY A 119 -6.50 -4.95 0.84
C GLY A 119 -7.31 -6.20 1.11
N ASN A 120 -6.62 -7.30 1.39
CA ASN A 120 -7.22 -8.54 1.85
C ASN A 120 -7.16 -8.62 3.39
N TYR A 121 -8.28 -8.29 4.03
CA TYR A 121 -8.39 -8.14 5.48
C TYR A 121 -8.75 -9.43 6.23
N ARG A 122 -8.84 -10.59 5.54
CA ARG A 122 -9.31 -11.85 6.13
C ARG A 122 -8.60 -12.23 7.44
N TYR A 123 -7.30 -11.96 7.53
CA TYR A 123 -6.47 -12.30 8.69
C TYR A 123 -6.00 -11.08 9.50
N ALA A 124 -6.51 -9.87 9.20
CA ALA A 124 -6.10 -8.65 9.89
C ALA A 124 -6.48 -8.68 11.37
N TRP A 125 -7.65 -9.22 11.70
CA TRP A 125 -8.13 -9.31 13.09
C TRP A 125 -7.63 -10.54 13.83
N SER A 126 -7.61 -11.69 13.15
CA SER A 126 -7.28 -12.98 13.79
C SER A 126 -5.78 -13.20 13.93
N ARG A 127 -4.96 -12.59 13.06
CA ARG A 127 -3.51 -12.79 13.04
C ARG A 127 -2.71 -11.48 12.98
N GLY A 128 -3.36 -10.33 12.82
CA GLY A 128 -2.66 -9.06 12.66
C GLY A 128 -2.04 -8.89 11.27
N HIS A 129 -2.33 -9.76 10.29
CA HIS A 129 -1.67 -9.74 8.99
C HIS A 129 -2.58 -9.17 7.89
N ILE A 130 -2.01 -8.40 6.96
CA ILE A 130 -2.71 -7.88 5.78
C ILE A 130 -1.92 -8.18 4.50
N LEU A 131 -2.63 -8.48 3.42
CA LEU A 131 -2.08 -8.53 2.06
C LEU A 131 -2.63 -7.33 1.29
N LEU A 132 -1.75 -6.39 0.95
CA LEU A 132 -2.07 -5.20 0.18
C LEU A 132 -1.67 -5.39 -1.29
N ALA A 133 -2.42 -4.77 -2.19
CA ALA A 133 -2.05 -4.69 -3.59
C ALA A 133 -2.47 -3.36 -4.20
N VAL A 134 -1.65 -2.83 -5.10
CA VAL A 134 -2.02 -1.75 -6.01
C VAL A 134 -2.45 -2.40 -7.31
N VAL A 135 -3.63 -2.04 -7.79
CA VAL A 135 -4.19 -2.62 -9.02
C VAL A 135 -4.56 -1.53 -10.01
N TYR A 136 -4.47 -1.87 -11.30
CA TYR A 136 -5.19 -1.18 -12.36
C TYR A 136 -6.49 -1.94 -12.61
N ARG A 137 -7.63 -1.26 -12.43
CA ARG A 137 -8.97 -1.80 -12.56
C ARG A 137 -9.55 -1.43 -13.91
N HIS A 138 -9.74 -2.42 -14.78
CA HIS A 138 -10.25 -2.20 -16.15
C HIS A 138 -11.64 -1.54 -16.18
N PRO A 139 -12.62 -1.91 -15.34
CA PRO A 139 -13.90 -1.22 -15.27
C PRO A 139 -13.83 0.21 -14.70
N GLY A 140 -12.67 0.65 -14.20
CA GLY A 140 -12.53 1.92 -13.49
C GLY A 140 -13.46 2.00 -12.27
N PRO A 141 -14.08 3.17 -11.99
CA PRO A 141 -14.98 3.36 -10.85
C PRO A 141 -16.40 2.79 -11.09
N GLN A 142 -16.55 1.82 -11.99
CA GLN A 142 -17.84 1.19 -12.26
C GLN A 142 -18.06 -0.03 -11.35
N PRO A 143 -19.33 -0.39 -11.08
CA PRO A 143 -19.65 -1.65 -10.43
C PRO A 143 -19.23 -2.85 -11.30
N PHE A 144 -18.86 -3.95 -10.65
CA PHE A 144 -18.57 -5.23 -11.31
C PHE A 144 -19.18 -6.40 -10.54
N ARG A 145 -19.37 -7.53 -11.21
CA ARG A 145 -19.92 -8.75 -10.60
C ARG A 145 -18.83 -9.79 -10.45
N ALA A 146 -18.57 -10.25 -9.22
CA ALA A 146 -17.59 -11.29 -8.95
C ALA A 146 -18.08 -12.22 -7.82
N ALA A 147 -17.51 -13.42 -7.74
CA ALA A 147 -17.74 -14.30 -6.60
C ALA A 147 -17.09 -13.71 -5.35
N ALA A 148 -17.88 -13.41 -4.32
CA ALA A 148 -17.37 -12.87 -3.07
C ALA A 148 -16.37 -13.85 -2.43
N LYS A 149 -15.20 -13.37 -2.02
CA LYS A 149 -14.10 -14.26 -1.57
C LYS A 149 -14.43 -15.08 -0.32
N GLN A 150 -15.35 -14.58 0.50
CA GLN A 150 -15.73 -15.19 1.77
C GLN A 150 -16.80 -16.27 1.59
N THR A 151 -17.69 -16.13 0.61
CA THR A 151 -18.89 -16.98 0.47
C THR A 151 -18.96 -17.72 -0.86
N GLY A 152 -18.19 -17.31 -1.87
CA GLY A 152 -18.29 -17.79 -3.25
C GLY A 152 -19.54 -17.28 -4.00
N ILE A 153 -20.42 -16.52 -3.36
CA ILE A 153 -21.67 -16.05 -3.96
C ILE A 153 -21.38 -14.89 -4.91
N VAL A 154 -21.86 -14.99 -6.15
CA VAL A 154 -21.76 -13.92 -7.15
C VAL A 154 -22.50 -12.69 -6.66
N THR A 155 -21.75 -11.61 -6.43
CA THR A 155 -22.24 -10.35 -5.86
C THR A 155 -21.86 -9.20 -6.79
N THR A 156 -22.69 -8.15 -6.83
CA THR A 156 -22.33 -6.89 -7.51
C THR A 156 -21.64 -5.98 -6.50
N PHE A 157 -20.36 -5.70 -6.72
CA PHE A 157 -19.57 -4.80 -5.89
C PHE A 157 -19.61 -3.39 -6.48
N ARG A 158 -19.94 -2.42 -5.63
CA ARG A 158 -20.03 -0.99 -5.98
C ARG A 158 -18.91 -0.19 -5.30
N PRO A 159 -18.44 0.94 -5.87
CA PRO A 159 -17.33 1.73 -5.32
C PRO A 159 -17.52 2.25 -3.89
N ASP A 160 -18.75 2.31 -3.39
CA ASP A 160 -19.10 2.68 -2.02
C ASP A 160 -19.08 1.49 -1.04
N GLN A 161 -18.76 0.29 -1.52
CA GLN A 161 -18.76 -0.93 -0.73
C GLN A 161 -17.34 -1.43 -0.49
N ARG A 162 -17.07 -1.90 0.73
CA ARG A 162 -15.77 -2.47 1.11
C ARG A 162 -15.32 -3.59 0.18
N GLY A 163 -16.24 -4.46 -0.26
CA GLY A 163 -15.93 -5.57 -1.15
C GLY A 163 -15.38 -5.14 -2.51
N TRP A 164 -15.64 -3.91 -2.95
CA TRP A 164 -15.04 -3.34 -4.17
C TRP A 164 -13.54 -3.06 -4.00
N TYR A 165 -13.05 -2.85 -2.78
CA TYR A 165 -11.63 -2.63 -2.47
C TYR A 165 -10.84 -3.90 -2.16
N GLU A 166 -11.43 -5.07 -2.47
CA GLU A 166 -10.68 -6.30 -2.64
C GLU A 166 -10.26 -6.44 -4.11
N PRO A 167 -9.12 -7.07 -4.41
CA PRO A 167 -8.68 -7.27 -5.79
C PRO A 167 -9.41 -8.45 -6.42
N TYR A 168 -9.82 -8.41 -7.68
CA TYR A 168 -10.43 -9.55 -8.35
C TYR A 168 -9.76 -9.79 -9.70
N GLU A 169 -9.35 -11.04 -9.96
CA GLU A 169 -8.71 -11.38 -11.24
C GLU A 169 -9.73 -11.27 -12.39
N ARG A 170 -10.90 -11.89 -12.20
CA ARG A 170 -11.96 -11.98 -13.22
C ARG A 170 -13.34 -11.76 -12.63
N ASP A 171 -14.22 -11.22 -13.47
CA ASP A 171 -15.64 -11.07 -13.19
C ASP A 171 -16.39 -12.41 -13.39
N ALA A 172 -17.68 -12.41 -13.09
CA ALA A 172 -18.55 -13.57 -13.23
C ALA A 172 -18.73 -14.03 -14.70
N SER A 173 -18.34 -13.23 -15.68
CA SER A 173 -18.34 -13.56 -17.11
C SER A 173 -16.96 -14.00 -17.63
N GLY A 174 -15.93 -13.98 -16.78
CA GLY A 174 -14.56 -14.34 -17.12
C GLY A 174 -13.71 -13.18 -17.65
N GLN A 175 -14.24 -11.96 -17.71
CA GLN A 175 -13.49 -10.77 -18.12
C GLN A 175 -12.52 -10.34 -17.02
N ALA A 176 -11.33 -9.86 -17.40
CA ALA A 176 -10.36 -9.37 -16.44
C ALA A 176 -10.89 -8.12 -15.72
N ILE A 177 -10.77 -8.07 -14.39
CA ILE A 177 -11.13 -6.88 -13.59
C ILE A 177 -9.87 -6.13 -13.22
N ASP A 178 -8.98 -6.77 -12.45
CA ASP A 178 -7.78 -6.14 -11.92
C ASP A 178 -6.51 -6.70 -12.56
N GLU A 179 -5.61 -5.81 -12.94
CA GLU A 179 -4.21 -6.10 -13.23
C GLU A 179 -3.37 -5.64 -12.03
N VAL A 180 -2.59 -6.53 -11.43
CA VAL A 180 -1.83 -6.20 -10.22
C VAL A 180 -0.51 -5.53 -10.59
N ILE A 181 -0.33 -4.31 -10.09
CA ILE A 181 0.86 -3.48 -10.30
C ILE A 181 1.94 -3.86 -9.29
N ASP A 182 1.56 -3.95 -8.03
CA ASP A 182 2.46 -4.33 -6.94
C ASP A 182 1.69 -4.90 -5.75
N TRP A 183 2.37 -5.67 -4.89
CA TRP A 183 1.77 -6.22 -3.68
C TRP A 183 2.79 -6.43 -2.56
N ALA A 184 2.28 -6.43 -1.33
CA ALA A 184 3.07 -6.80 -0.16
C ALA A 184 2.18 -7.40 0.92
N ALA A 185 2.72 -8.40 1.62
CA ALA A 185 2.18 -8.83 2.90
C ALA A 185 2.95 -8.15 4.04
N MET A 186 2.23 -7.70 5.06
CA MET A 186 2.83 -7.05 6.21
C MET A 186 1.98 -7.19 7.47
N GLU A 187 2.59 -6.87 8.61
CA GLU A 187 1.89 -6.65 9.87
C GLU A 187 0.96 -5.44 9.72
N TYR A 188 -0.33 -5.63 9.98
CA TYR A 188 -1.35 -4.58 9.85
C TYR A 188 -1.07 -3.38 10.77
N ALA A 189 -0.43 -3.62 11.92
CA ALA A 189 -0.06 -2.58 12.87
C ALA A 189 0.90 -1.51 12.27
N VAL A 190 1.65 -1.84 11.21
CA VAL A 190 2.53 -0.89 10.50
C VAL A 190 1.71 0.28 9.92
N LEU A 191 0.46 0.03 9.52
CA LEU A 191 -0.41 1.04 8.91
C LEU A 191 -1.03 2.01 9.92
N ARG A 192 -0.72 1.90 11.22
CA ARG A 192 -1.26 2.80 12.26
C ARG A 192 -0.54 4.15 12.35
N GLN A 193 0.63 4.29 11.71
CA GLN A 193 1.43 5.51 11.71
C GLN A 193 1.21 6.30 10.43
N ASP A 194 0.93 7.60 10.54
CA ASP A 194 0.62 8.47 9.40
C ASP A 194 1.77 8.55 8.40
N LYS A 195 3.02 8.60 8.90
CA LYS A 195 4.23 8.47 8.09
C LYS A 195 4.22 7.23 7.20
N LEU A 196 3.86 6.08 7.74
CA LEU A 196 3.89 4.81 7.00
C LEU A 196 2.76 4.78 5.96
N VAL A 197 1.60 5.37 6.26
CA VAL A 197 0.53 5.55 5.27
C VAL A 197 0.98 6.46 4.14
N ALA A 198 1.61 7.61 4.43
CA ALA A 198 2.12 8.50 3.39
C ALA A 198 3.23 7.83 2.55
N THR A 199 4.13 7.08 3.17
CA THR A 199 5.15 6.30 2.47
C THR A 199 4.54 5.22 1.60
N LEU A 200 3.48 4.54 2.07
CA LEU A 200 2.72 3.58 1.26
C LEU A 200 2.18 4.23 -0.01
N MET A 201 1.64 5.44 0.06
CA MET A 201 1.14 6.17 -1.10
C MET A 201 2.27 6.52 -2.09
N VAL A 202 3.44 6.92 -1.59
CA VAL A 202 4.62 7.16 -2.42
C VAL A 202 5.02 5.88 -3.15
N LEU A 203 5.18 4.77 -2.43
CA LEU A 203 5.57 3.48 -3.01
C LEU A 203 4.54 2.99 -4.04
N ALA A 204 3.25 3.17 -3.77
CA ALA A 204 2.18 2.85 -4.71
C ALA A 204 2.25 3.70 -5.98
N ALA A 205 2.49 5.01 -5.86
CA ALA A 205 2.61 5.91 -7.00
C ALA A 205 3.84 5.59 -7.84
N GLU A 206 4.99 5.28 -7.22
CA GLU A 206 6.21 4.86 -7.91
C GLU A 206 6.04 3.51 -8.64
N ALA A 207 5.33 2.56 -8.03
CA ALA A 207 5.01 1.30 -8.69
C ALA A 207 4.15 1.51 -9.96
N VAL A 208 3.21 2.46 -9.92
CA VAL A 208 2.41 2.84 -11.09
C VAL A 208 3.28 3.53 -12.15
N LYS A 209 4.08 4.53 -11.77
CA LYS A 209 4.96 5.29 -12.67
C LYS A 209 5.97 4.40 -13.40
N SER A 210 6.54 3.42 -12.70
CA SER A 210 7.53 2.48 -13.25
C SER A 210 6.92 1.44 -14.20
N GLY A 211 5.59 1.35 -14.30
CA GLY A 211 4.92 0.34 -15.12
C GLY A 211 5.08 -1.09 -14.58
N LYS A 212 5.43 -1.25 -13.30
CA LYS A 212 5.59 -2.57 -12.65
C LYS A 212 4.33 -3.41 -12.83
N ARG A 213 4.51 -4.73 -12.90
CA ARG A 213 3.45 -5.73 -12.88
C ARG A 213 3.83 -6.89 -11.97
N ALA A 214 2.87 -7.41 -11.24
CA ALA A 214 3.05 -8.48 -10.27
C ALA A 214 2.07 -9.65 -10.54
N PRO A 215 2.27 -10.40 -11.65
CA PRO A 215 1.39 -11.52 -12.01
C PRO A 215 1.43 -12.68 -10.99
N ASP A 216 2.46 -12.72 -10.14
CA ASP A 216 2.61 -13.67 -9.02
C ASP A 216 1.60 -13.43 -7.88
N TYR A 217 0.84 -12.33 -7.92
CA TYR A 217 -0.16 -12.01 -6.90
C TYR A 217 -1.27 -13.06 -6.79
N TRP A 218 -1.85 -13.52 -7.89
CA TRP A 218 -3.05 -14.38 -7.82
C TRP A 218 -2.78 -15.75 -7.17
N PRO A 219 -1.69 -16.47 -7.52
CA PRO A 219 -1.25 -17.64 -6.74
C PRO A 219 -0.99 -17.32 -5.27
N THR A 220 -0.36 -16.18 -4.97
CA THR A 220 -0.08 -15.73 -3.60
C THR A 220 -1.37 -15.50 -2.81
N GLU A 221 -2.36 -14.83 -3.40
CA GLU A 221 -3.63 -14.57 -2.74
C GLU A 221 -4.38 -15.87 -2.44
N ARG A 222 -4.36 -16.87 -3.34
CA ARG A 222 -4.97 -18.18 -3.07
C ARG A 222 -4.35 -18.84 -1.84
N ARG A 223 -3.01 -18.81 -1.73
CA ARG A 223 -2.28 -19.29 -0.54
C ARG A 223 -2.62 -18.47 0.71
N TRP A 224 -2.77 -17.16 0.56
CA TRP A 224 -3.23 -16.27 1.64
C TRP A 224 -4.60 -16.70 2.14
N GLN A 225 -5.57 -16.92 1.25
CA GLN A 225 -6.91 -17.41 1.59
C GLN A 225 -6.91 -18.79 2.25
N ALA A 226 -5.95 -19.65 1.91
CA ALA A 226 -5.72 -20.95 2.54
C ALA A 226 -5.08 -20.84 3.94
N GLY A 227 -4.66 -19.63 4.36
CA GLY A 227 -4.09 -19.37 5.67
C GLY A 227 -2.57 -19.47 5.74
N GLU A 228 -1.85 -19.48 4.61
CA GLU A 228 -0.38 -19.50 4.56
C GLU A 228 0.26 -18.11 4.86
N THR A 229 -0.37 -17.31 5.72
CA THR A 229 -0.02 -15.89 5.90
C THR A 229 1.42 -15.65 6.36
N ALA A 230 1.98 -16.54 7.19
CA ALA A 230 3.34 -16.40 7.70
C ALA A 230 4.41 -16.62 6.61
N ALA A 231 4.20 -17.60 5.73
CA ALA A 231 5.09 -17.84 4.60
C ALA A 231 5.07 -16.66 3.63
N ILE A 232 3.90 -16.10 3.36
CA ILE A 232 3.75 -14.97 2.44
C ILE A 232 4.35 -13.68 3.02
N LEU A 233 4.25 -13.46 4.34
CA LEU A 233 4.96 -12.37 5.02
C LEU A 233 6.48 -12.49 4.83
N GLN A 234 7.01 -13.70 5.03
CA GLN A 234 8.42 -13.97 4.83
C GLN A 234 8.85 -13.75 3.37
N GLU A 235 8.08 -14.26 2.41
CA GLU A 235 8.30 -14.04 0.98
C GLU A 235 8.32 -12.55 0.62
N SER A 236 7.39 -11.76 1.18
CA SER A 236 7.33 -10.31 1.01
C SER A 236 8.58 -9.63 1.59
N ALA A 237 9.04 -10.02 2.78
CA ALA A 237 10.26 -9.48 3.37
C ALA A 237 11.52 -9.88 2.57
N ASP A 238 11.57 -11.11 2.09
CA ASP A 238 12.73 -11.65 1.36
C ASP A 238 12.88 -11.06 -0.05
N LYS A 239 11.81 -10.48 -0.63
CA LYS A 239 11.91 -9.64 -1.84
C LYS A 239 12.85 -8.45 -1.59
N VAL A 240 12.70 -7.79 -0.45
CA VAL A 240 13.56 -6.66 -0.07
C VAL A 240 14.95 -7.12 0.28
N LYS A 241 15.11 -8.11 1.17
CA LYS A 241 16.44 -8.56 1.60
C LYS A 241 17.35 -8.99 0.45
N ARG A 242 16.79 -9.67 -0.56
CA ARG A 242 17.56 -10.09 -1.74
C ARG A 242 17.96 -8.93 -2.65
N ALA A 243 17.22 -7.83 -2.62
CA ALA A 243 17.49 -6.65 -3.43
C ALA A 243 18.46 -5.67 -2.75
N LEU A 244 18.55 -5.69 -1.42
CA LEU A 244 19.51 -4.87 -0.70
C LEU A 244 20.93 -5.42 -0.92
N PRO A 245 21.90 -4.59 -1.33
CA PRO A 245 23.30 -5.00 -1.43
C PRO A 245 23.84 -5.41 -0.04
N SER A 246 24.67 -6.44 -0.04
CA SER A 246 25.36 -6.98 1.15
C SER A 246 26.25 -5.96 1.85
#